data_AF-A0A076E9F8-F1
#
_entry.id   AF-A0A076E9F8-F1
#
_cell.length_a   1.000
_cell.length_b   1.000
_cell.length_c   1.000
_cell.angle_alpha   90.00
_cell.angle_beta   90.00
_cell.angle_gamma   90.00
#
_symmetry.space_group_name_H-M   'P 1'
#
loop_
_entity.id
_entity.type
_entity.pdbx_description
1 polymer ?
#
loop_
_entity_poly.entity_id
_entity_poly.type
_entity_poly.pdbx_seq_one_letter_code
_entity_poly.pdbx_strand_id
1 'polypeptide(L)'
;LPQRKKIENPHPLLQTTVEPSKPEQREMLLDALLEISDSDPLLRYYVDSTTHEIILSFLGKVQMEVISALLQEKYHVEIELK
;
A
#
# COMPACT_ATOMS: atom_id res chain seq x y z
N LEU A 1 -4.77 -17.50 -17.42
CA LEU A 1 -4.29 -16.71 -16.26
C LEU A 1 -5.29 -16.91 -15.12
N PRO A 2 -4.89 -17.35 -13.92
CA PRO A 2 -5.84 -17.50 -12.82
C PRO A 2 -6.34 -16.12 -12.45
N GLN A 3 -7.65 -15.90 -12.57
CA GLN A 3 -8.29 -14.67 -12.13
C GLN A 3 -8.14 -14.62 -10.60
N ARG A 4 -7.35 -13.68 -10.07
CA ARG A 4 -7.35 -13.37 -8.63
C ARG A 4 -8.81 -13.06 -8.26
N LYS A 5 -9.44 -13.97 -7.53
CA LYS A 5 -10.83 -13.85 -7.05
C LYS A 5 -10.92 -12.50 -6.34
N LYS A 6 -11.75 -11.57 -6.83
CA LYS A 6 -12.05 -10.33 -6.12
C LYS A 6 -12.65 -10.76 -4.77
N ILE A 7 -11.87 -10.63 -3.70
CA ILE A 7 -12.39 -10.77 -2.36
C ILE A 7 -13.20 -9.50 -2.15
N GLU A 8 -14.52 -9.59 -2.33
CA GLU A 8 -15.43 -8.54 -1.87
C GLU A 8 -15.30 -8.51 -0.35
N ASN A 9 -14.51 -7.57 0.16
CA ASN A 9 -14.41 -7.37 1.59
C ASN A 9 -15.77 -6.83 2.06
N PRO A 10 -16.45 -7.50 3.00
CA PRO A 10 -17.74 -7.05 3.51
C PRO A 10 -17.64 -5.76 4.35
N HIS A 11 -16.42 -5.33 4.65
CA HIS A 11 -16.12 -4.10 5.41
C HIS A 11 -15.64 -2.98 4.47
N PRO A 12 -16.09 -1.73 4.69
CA PRO A 12 -15.61 -0.59 3.91
C PRO A 12 -14.10 -0.42 4.13
N LEU A 13 -13.32 -0.40 3.05
CA LEU A 13 -11.90 -0.12 3.11
C LEU A 13 -11.68 1.40 3.04
N LEU A 14 -10.78 1.89 3.89
CA LEU A 14 -10.20 3.22 3.74
C LEU A 14 -9.26 3.23 2.55
N GLN A 15 -9.10 4.41 1.95
CA GLN A 15 -8.13 4.65 0.89
C GLN A 15 -7.36 5.93 1.21
N THR A 16 -6.06 5.91 0.92
CA THR A 16 -5.18 7.08 1.01
C THR A 16 -4.14 7.01 -0.10
N THR A 17 -3.65 8.17 -0.51
CA THR A 17 -2.51 8.25 -1.40
C THR A 17 -1.24 8.23 -0.57
N VAL A 18 -0.29 7.39 -0.98
CA VAL A 18 1.02 7.27 -0.34
C VAL A 18 2.11 7.64 -1.35
N GLU A 19 3.14 8.31 -0.86
CA GLU A 19 4.35 8.56 -1.64
C GLU A 19 5.58 8.38 -0.74
N PRO A 20 6.72 7.95 -1.28
CA PRO A 20 7.94 7.90 -0.49
C PRO A 20 8.42 9.33 -0.23
N SER A 21 8.93 9.62 0.97
CA SER A 21 9.51 10.94 1.30
C SER A 21 10.70 11.28 0.39
N LYS A 22 11.35 10.26 -0.19
CA LYS A 22 12.37 10.40 -1.24
C LYS A 22 11.82 9.86 -2.57
N PRO A 23 11.63 10.70 -3.59
CA PRO A 23 11.07 10.27 -4.88
C PRO A 23 11.83 9.12 -5.54
N GLU A 24 13.15 9.02 -5.32
CA GLU A 24 13.99 7.95 -5.88
C GLU A 24 13.66 6.57 -5.29
N GLN A 25 13.01 6.50 -4.13
CA GLN A 25 12.61 5.24 -3.48
C GLN A 25 11.25 4.73 -3.94
N ARG A 26 10.65 5.31 -4.99
CA ARG A 26 9.35 4.89 -5.52
C ARG A 26 9.30 3.42 -5.89
N GLU A 27 10.32 2.90 -6.56
CA GLU A 27 10.37 1.48 -6.94
C GLU A 27 10.46 0.59 -5.69
N MET A 28 11.30 0.96 -4.72
CA MET A 28 11.40 0.25 -3.44
C MET A 28 10.08 0.21 -2.67
N LEU A 29 9.32 1.30 -2.70
CA LEU A 29 7.98 1.35 -2.10
C LEU A 29 7.02 0.38 -2.79
N LEU A 30 7.02 0.34 -4.12
CA LEU A 30 6.14 -0.56 -4.88
C LEU A 30 6.47 -2.04 -4.62
N ASP A 31 7.76 -2.38 -4.55
CA ASP A 31 8.21 -3.74 -4.22
C ASP A 31 7.81 -4.14 -2.80
N ALA A 32 7.99 -3.23 -1.82
CA ALA A 32 7.59 -3.47 -0.45
C ALA A 32 6.06 -3.64 -0.32
N LEU A 33 5.28 -2.77 -0.97
CA LEU A 33 3.82 -2.86 -0.96
C LEU A 33 3.31 -4.16 -1.61
N LEU A 34 4.00 -4.64 -2.66
CA LEU A 34 3.71 -5.94 -3.26
C LEU A 34 3.87 -7.07 -2.23
N GLU A 35 5.02 -7.14 -1.57
CA GLU A 35 5.32 -8.18 -0.58
C GLU A 35 4.34 -8.14 0.61
N ILE A 36 4.02 -6.93 1.10
CA ILE A 36 3.07 -6.77 2.22
C ILE A 36 1.66 -7.18 1.77
N SER A 37 1.21 -6.79 0.57
CA SER A 37 -0.13 -7.14 0.06
C SER A 37 -0.30 -8.63 -0.26
N ASP A 38 0.77 -9.33 -0.65
CA ASP A 38 0.75 -10.78 -0.83
C ASP A 38 0.66 -11.51 0.54
N SER A 39 1.14 -10.87 1.62
CA SER A 39 1.08 -11.39 2.99
C SER A 39 -0.21 -11.03 3.74
N ASP A 40 -0.78 -9.85 3.49
CA ASP A 40 -2.01 -9.34 4.11
C ASP A 40 -3.10 -9.10 3.04
N PRO A 41 -4.08 -10.01 2.88
CA PRO A 41 -5.15 -9.89 1.89
C PRO A 41 -6.09 -8.68 2.07
N LEU A 42 -6.06 -8.05 3.25
CA LEU A 42 -6.82 -6.84 3.57
C LEU A 42 -6.07 -5.57 3.19
N LEU A 43 -4.78 -5.67 2.88
CA LEU A 43 -3.99 -4.60 2.29
C LEU A 43 -3.93 -4.76 0.77
N ARG A 44 -4.33 -3.71 0.06
CA ARG A 44 -4.24 -3.67 -1.41
C ARG A 44 -3.66 -2.33 -1.82
N TYR A 45 -2.92 -2.32 -2.92
CA TYR A 45 -2.51 -1.07 -3.54
C TYR A 45 -2.71 -1.14 -5.05
N TYR A 46 -2.78 0.02 -5.67
CA TYR A 46 -2.71 0.19 -7.12
C TYR A 46 -2.08 1.53 -7.46
N VAL A 47 -1.61 1.67 -8.70
CA VAL A 47 -1.12 2.95 -9.22
C VAL A 47 -2.20 3.52 -10.13
N ASP A 48 -2.64 4.75 -9.85
CA ASP A 48 -3.59 5.42 -10.72
C ASP A 48 -2.93 5.74 -12.07
N SER A 49 -3.55 5.34 -13.18
CA SER A 49 -2.97 5.52 -14.51
C SER A 49 -2.98 6.97 -14.99
N THR A 50 -3.78 7.83 -14.37
CA THR A 50 -3.93 9.25 -14.74
C THR A 50 -2.98 10.11 -13.92
N THR A 51 -3.04 10.00 -12.59
CA THR A 51 -2.23 10.83 -11.68
C THR A 51 -0.87 10.21 -11.36
N HIS A 52 -0.66 8.93 -11.67
CA HIS A 52 0.53 8.16 -11.30
C HIS A 52 0.74 8.05 -9.78
N GLU A 53 -0.30 8.32 -8.98
CA GLU A 53 -0.26 8.21 -7.54
C GLU A 53 -0.40 6.75 -7.10
N ILE A 54 0.22 6.42 -5.97
CA ILE A 54 0.10 5.10 -5.36
C ILE A 54 -1.04 5.18 -4.35
N ILE A 55 -2.10 4.42 -4.59
CA ILE A 55 -3.29 4.42 -3.75
C ILE A 55 -3.30 3.13 -2.93
N LEU A 56 -3.27 3.29 -1.61
CA LEU A 56 -3.31 2.20 -0.65
C LEU A 56 -4.74 2.05 -0.11
N SER A 57 -5.22 0.80 -0.03
CA SER A 57 -6.53 0.45 0.49
C SER A 57 -6.41 -0.56 1.63
N PHE A 58 -7.02 -0.25 2.77
CA PHE A 58 -6.78 -0.94 4.04
C PHE A 58 -8.01 -0.82 4.96
N LEU A 59 -8.08 -1.62 6.03
CA LEU A 59 -9.25 -1.75 6.89
C LEU A 59 -9.42 -0.62 7.91
N GLY A 60 -8.34 -0.06 8.45
CA GLY A 60 -8.41 0.94 9.53
C GLY A 60 -7.11 1.63 9.87
N LYS A 61 -7.18 2.73 10.62
CA LYS A 61 -6.03 3.60 10.94
C LYS A 61 -4.86 2.88 11.61
N VAL A 62 -5.16 1.96 12.54
CA VAL A 62 -4.13 1.15 13.22
C VAL A 62 -3.32 0.32 12.21
N GLN A 63 -3.97 -0.23 11.18
CA GLN A 63 -3.28 -0.99 10.14
C GLN A 63 -2.32 -0.08 9.35
N MET A 64 -2.73 1.16 9.05
CA MET A 64 -1.86 2.14 8.38
C MET A 64 -0.62 2.47 9.21
N GLU A 65 -0.77 2.69 10.53
CA GLU A 65 0.36 2.96 11.42
C GLU A 65 1.36 1.80 11.44
N VAL A 66 0.87 0.56 11.48
CA VAL A 66 1.71 -0.65 11.41
C VAL A 66 2.42 -0.75 10.06
N ILE A 67 1.74 -0.44 8.96
CA ILE A 67 2.34 -0.48 7.62
C ILE A 67 3.42 0.59 7.47
N SER A 68 3.17 1.82 7.93
CA SER A 68 4.17 2.89 7.91
C SER A 68 5.43 2.51 8.70
N ALA A 69 5.26 1.96 9.91
CA ALA A 69 6.38 1.48 10.72
C ALA A 69 7.13 0.34 10.02
N LEU A 70 6.42 -0.62 9.42
CA LEU A 70 7.03 -1.75 8.71
C LEU A 70 7.84 -1.29 7.49
N LEU A 71 7.31 -0.34 6.71
CA LEU A 71 8.01 0.25 5.56
C LEU A 71 9.32 0.92 5.98
N GLN A 72 9.30 1.66 7.08
CA GLN A 72 10.48 2.32 7.61
C GLN A 72 11.51 1.33 8.20
N GLU A 73 11.06 0.39 9.03
CA GLU A 73 11.94 -0.51 9.78
C GLU A 73 12.55 -1.61 8.91
N LYS A 74 11.73 -2.27 8.08
CA LYS A 74 12.15 -3.43 7.28
C LYS A 74 12.69 -3.03 5.91
N TYR A 75 12.10 -2.03 5.26
CA TYR A 75 12.41 -1.67 3.88
C TYR A 75 13.19 -0.34 3.77
N HIS A 76 13.37 0.38 4.87
CA HIS A 76 14.04 1.68 4.92
C HIS A 76 13.40 2.71 3.97
N VAL A 77 12.08 2.64 3.84
CA VAL A 77 11.26 3.58 3.08
C VAL A 77 10.37 4.36 4.04
N GLU A 78 10.62 5.65 4.14
CA GLU A 78 9.72 6.59 4.80
C GLU A 78 8.65 7.04 3.81
N ILE A 79 7.40 7.15 4.27
CA ILE A 79 6.26 7.54 3.42
C ILE A 79 5.53 8.75 3.98
N GLU A 80 4.95 9.52 3.07
CA GLU A 80 4.02 10.61 3.36
C GLU A 80 2.61 10.24 2.88
N LEU A 81 1.61 10.63 3.67
CA LEU A 81 0.19 10.43 3.36
C LEU A 81 -0.38 11.75 2.82
N LYS A 82 -1.15 11.68 1.73
CA LYS A 82 -1.93 12.84 1.22
C LYS A 82 -3.38 12.79 1.66
#